data_AF-A0A2V9P398-F1
#
_entry.id   AF-A0A2V9P398-F1
#
_cell.length_a   1.000
_cell.length_b   1.000
_cell.length_c   1.000
_cell.angle_alpha   90.00
_cell.angle_beta   90.00
_cell.angle_gamma   90.00
#
_symmetry.space_group_name_H-M   'P 1'
#
loop_
_entity.id
_entity.type
_entity.pdbx_description
1 polymer ?
#
loop_
_entity_poly.entity_id
_entity_poly.type
_entity_poly.pdbx_seq_one_letter_code
_entity_poly.pdbx_strand_id
1 'polypeptide(L)'
;MRHLCFFVLLLFWAACGYAQSNSYLFVWAGDDAKKSSDFLAVLDADSKSPHYGQVVASVAVRGPSGTPHHTELGMLEGGFLLANAFE
;
A
#
# COMPACT_ATOMS: atom_id res chain seq x y z
N MET A 1 -6.74 -44.87 4.42
CA MET A 1 -7.10 -43.96 5.54
C MET A 1 -5.91 -43.13 6.03
N ARG A 2 -4.76 -43.73 6.40
CA ARG A 2 -3.55 -43.00 6.85
C ARG A 2 -3.01 -41.97 5.83
N HIS A 3 -2.96 -42.33 4.54
CA HIS A 3 -2.51 -41.41 3.48
C HIS A 3 -3.48 -40.25 3.20
N LEU A 4 -4.78 -40.44 3.50
CA LEU A 4 -5.80 -39.41 3.35
C LEU A 4 -5.65 -38.33 4.43
N CYS A 5 -5.35 -38.72 5.67
CA CYS A 5 -5.07 -37.78 6.76
C CYS A 5 -3.82 -36.92 6.48
N PHE A 6 -2.74 -37.51 5.96
CA PHE A 6 -1.53 -36.76 5.60
C PHE A 6 -1.78 -35.73 4.49
N PHE A 7 -2.59 -36.07 3.49
CA PHE A 7 -2.96 -35.14 2.42
C PHE A 7 -3.82 -33.97 2.93
N VAL A 8 -4.77 -34.24 3.83
CA VAL A 8 -5.60 -33.18 4.44
C VAL A 8 -4.77 -32.26 5.33
N LEU A 9 -3.79 -32.80 6.07
CA LEU A 9 -2.84 -32.01 6.88
C LEU A 9 -1.93 -31.10 6.03
N LEU A 10 -1.46 -31.57 4.87
CA LEU A 10 -0.66 -30.76 3.94
C LEU A 10 -1.47 -29.60 3.32
N LEU A 11 -2.74 -29.83 2.98
CA LEU A 11 -3.63 -28.80 2.44
C LEU A 11 -3.98 -27.71 3.48
N PHE A 12 -4.17 -28.09 4.75
CA PHE A 12 -4.41 -27.13 5.83
C PHE A 12 -3.20 -26.23 6.12
N TRP A 13 -1.98 -26.76 5.99
CA TRP A 13 -0.76 -25.97 6.22
C TRP A 13 -0.51 -24.95 5.10
N ALA A 14 -0.82 -25.32 3.85
CA ALA A 14 -0.74 -24.40 2.72
C ALA A 14 -1.73 -23.23 2.86
N ALA A 15 -2.97 -23.47 3.32
CA ALA A 15 -3.97 -22.41 3.45
C ALA A 15 -3.66 -21.43 4.60
N CYS A 16 -3.08 -21.90 5.70
CA CYS A 16 -2.82 -21.05 6.86
C CYS A 16 -1.57 -20.15 6.68
N GLY A 17 -0.64 -20.50 5.79
CA GLY A 17 0.58 -19.73 5.50
C GLY A 17 0.40 -18.51 4.58
N TYR A 18 -0.78 -18.39 3.95
CA TYR A 18 -1.14 -17.37 2.96
C TYR A 18 -2.19 -16.37 3.46
N ALA A 19 -2.34 -16.19 4.78
CA ALA A 19 -2.99 -14.99 5.29
C ALA A 19 -2.10 -13.79 4.92
N GLN A 20 -2.31 -13.24 3.73
CA GLN A 20 -1.59 -12.08 3.23
C GLN A 20 -1.96 -10.90 4.13
N SER A 21 -0.97 -10.39 4.86
CA SER A 21 -1.13 -9.12 5.56
C SER A 21 -1.09 -8.08 4.45
N ASN A 22 -2.25 -7.70 3.92
CA ASN A 22 -2.36 -6.63 2.92
C ASN A 22 -1.88 -5.33 3.55
N SER A 23 -0.57 -5.13 3.54
CA SER A 23 0.12 -3.98 4.07
C SER A 23 0.31 -3.02 2.92
N TYR A 24 -0.24 -1.81 3.05
CA TYR A 24 -0.09 -0.76 2.06
C TYR A 24 0.66 0.43 2.66
N LEU A 25 1.49 1.06 1.85
CA LEU A 25 2.12 2.32 2.18
C LEU A 25 1.52 3.43 1.33
N PHE A 26 0.96 4.45 1.99
CA PHE A 26 0.49 5.66 1.34
C PHE A 26 1.65 6.67 1.26
N VAL A 27 1.93 7.18 0.05
CA VAL A 27 3.03 8.09 -0.21
C VAL A 27 2.49 9.37 -0.83
N TRP A 28 2.66 10.49 -0.13
CA TRP A 28 2.37 11.82 -0.66
C TRP A 28 3.57 12.34 -1.45
N ALA A 29 3.39 12.55 -2.75
CA ALA A 29 4.47 12.82 -3.69
C ALA A 29 4.06 13.88 -4.73
N GLY A 30 5.05 14.42 -5.43
CA GLY A 30 4.86 15.48 -6.42
C GLY A 30 5.90 15.40 -7.51
N ASP A 31 5.62 16.06 -8.63
CA ASP A 31 6.57 16.22 -9.73
C ASP A 31 7.59 17.30 -9.36
N ASP A 32 8.88 16.93 -9.32
CA ASP A 32 9.97 17.86 -9.01
C ASP A 32 10.05 19.03 -9.99
N ALA A 33 9.75 18.78 -11.27
CA ALA A 33 9.70 19.83 -12.29
C ALA A 33 8.41 20.67 -12.24
N LYS A 34 7.50 20.37 -11.30
CA LYS A 34 6.21 21.05 -11.09
C LYS A 34 5.32 21.11 -12.34
N LYS A 35 5.44 20.15 -13.27
CA LYS A 35 4.63 20.10 -14.50
C LYS A 35 3.33 19.31 -14.30
N SER A 36 3.29 18.47 -13.27
CA SER A 36 2.12 17.66 -12.91
C SER A 36 1.62 18.03 -11.52
N SER A 37 0.36 17.74 -11.24
CA SER A 37 -0.22 17.85 -9.90
C SER A 37 0.46 16.90 -8.92
N ASP A 38 0.51 17.31 -7.65
CA ASP A 38 0.86 16.41 -6.56
C ASP A 38 -0.17 15.28 -6.43
N PHE A 39 0.26 14.13 -5.92
CA PHE A 39 -0.53 12.91 -5.92
C PHE A 39 -0.26 12.04 -4.71
N LEU A 40 -1.27 11.28 -4.32
CA LEU A 40 -1.15 10.20 -3.36
C LEU A 40 -0.95 8.89 -4.14
N ALA A 41 0.16 8.21 -3.89
CA ALA A 41 0.41 6.85 -4.39
C ALA A 41 0.16 5.83 -3.28
N VAL A 42 -0.30 4.65 -3.67
CA VAL A 42 -0.43 3.48 -2.80
C VAL A 42 0.55 2.43 -3.27
N LEU A 43 1.50 2.07 -2.42
CA LEU A 43 2.47 1.02 -2.68
C LEU A 43 2.05 -0.27 -1.97
N ASP A 44 2.27 -1.40 -2.63
CA ASP A 44 2.22 -2.70 -1.97
C ASP A 44 3.43 -2.83 -1.04
N ALA A 45 3.16 -2.98 0.26
CA ALA A 45 4.17 -3.10 1.31
C ALA A 45 4.21 -4.51 1.93
N ASP A 46 3.52 -5.50 1.36
CA ASP A 46 3.68 -6.89 1.79
C ASP A 46 4.94 -7.49 1.14
N SER A 47 5.94 -7.82 1.97
CA SER A 47 7.21 -8.39 1.51
C SER A 47 7.09 -9.75 0.81
N LYS A 48 5.94 -10.42 0.93
CA LYS A 48 5.64 -11.68 0.24
C LYS A 48 4.94 -11.46 -1.10
N SER A 49 4.45 -10.25 -1.38
CA SER A 49 3.75 -9.95 -2.62
C SER A 49 4.70 -9.94 -3.82
N PRO A 50 4.32 -10.52 -4.98
CA PRO A 50 5.07 -10.34 -6.22
C PRO A 50 5.08 -8.88 -6.71
N HIS A 51 4.22 -8.03 -6.14
CA HIS A 51 4.14 -6.60 -6.41
C HIS A 51 4.80 -5.74 -5.32
N TYR A 52 5.52 -6.33 -4.36
CA TYR A 52 6.18 -5.58 -3.29
C TYR A 52 6.98 -4.38 -3.82
N GLY A 53 6.71 -3.21 -3.26
CA GLY A 53 7.33 -1.93 -3.64
C GLY A 53 6.75 -1.29 -4.91
N GLN A 54 5.78 -1.90 -5.58
CA GLN A 54 5.12 -1.35 -6.76
C GLN A 54 3.96 -0.45 -6.37
N VAL A 55 3.70 0.57 -7.19
CA VAL A 55 2.50 1.41 -7.09
C VAL A 55 1.30 0.61 -7.62
N VAL A 56 0.31 0.38 -6.76
CA VAL A 56 -0.92 -0.36 -7.08
C VAL A 56 -2.11 0.55 -7.32
N ALA A 57 -2.05 1.81 -6.86
CA ALA A 57 -3.04 2.84 -7.15
C ALA A 57 -2.43 4.25 -7.00
N SER A 58 -3.03 5.24 -7.66
CA SER A 58 -2.70 6.65 -7.43
C SER A 58 -3.90 7.56 -7.67
N VAL A 59 -3.89 8.72 -7.01
CA VAL A 59 -4.86 9.79 -7.24
C VAL A 59 -4.15 11.15 -7.21
N ALA A 60 -4.36 11.95 -8.24
CA ALA A 60 -3.86 13.32 -8.30
C ALA A 60 -4.78 14.28 -7.53
N VAL A 61 -4.19 15.22 -6.79
CA VAL A 61 -4.93 16.30 -6.12
C VAL A 61 -5.04 17.48 -7.08
N ARG A 62 -6.26 18.01 -7.25
CA ARG A 62 -6.47 19.19 -8.09
C ARG A 62 -5.89 20.43 -7.41
N GLY A 63 -5.09 21.20 -8.14
CA GLY A 63 -4.49 22.44 -7.63
C GLY A 63 -3.07 22.67 -8.18
N PRO A 64 -2.43 23.79 -7.82
CA PRO A 64 -1.00 23.98 -8.05
C PRO A 64 -0.21 22.92 -7.28
N SER A 65 0.92 22.47 -7.84
CA SER A 65 1.86 21.62 -7.12
C SER A 65 2.64 22.46 -6.11
N GLY A 66 2.78 21.92 -4.89
CA GLY A 66 3.65 22.46 -3.86
C GLY A 66 4.86 21.57 -3.67
N THR A 67 5.49 21.61 -2.50
CA THR A 67 6.50 20.63 -2.07
C THR A 67 5.87 19.68 -1.04
N PRO A 68 5.38 18.50 -1.45
CA PRO A 68 4.86 17.46 -0.55
C PRO A 68 5.79 17.19 0.64
N HIS A 69 5.24 17.15 1.86
CA HIS A 69 6.08 17.04 3.06
C HIS A 69 5.59 16.05 4.12
N HIS A 70 4.38 16.20 4.67
CA HIS A 70 3.86 15.36 5.75
C HIS A 70 2.53 14.68 5.39
N THR A 71 2.38 13.49 5.98
CA THR A 71 1.14 12.74 6.17
C THR A 71 1.12 12.23 7.61
N GLU A 72 -0.03 11.76 8.09
CA GLU A 72 -0.06 11.00 9.35
C GLU A 72 0.79 9.72 9.26
N LEU A 73 1.31 9.27 10.39
CA LEU A 73 2.16 8.07 10.46
C LEU A 73 1.40 6.77 10.15
N GLY A 74 0.07 6.76 10.34
CA GLY A 74 -0.77 5.60 10.11
C GLY A 74 -2.19 6.02 9.75
N MET A 75 -2.87 5.15 9.01
CA MET A 75 -4.26 5.37 8.63
C MET A 75 -5.15 5.28 9.87
N LEU A 76 -5.89 6.35 10.15
CA LEU A 76 -6.89 6.37 11.22
C LEU A 76 -8.12 5.55 10.81
N GLU A 77 -8.90 5.11 11.79
CA GLU A 77 -10.10 4.29 11.58
C GLU A 77 -11.12 4.93 10.62
N GLY A 78 -11.16 6.26 10.56
CA GLY A 78 -12.01 7.01 9.64
C GLY A 78 -11.62 6.92 8.15
N GLY A 79 -10.44 6.39 7.82
CA GLY A 79 -9.98 6.26 6.44
C GLY A 79 -9.57 7.58 5.77
N PHE A 80 -9.36 8.64 6.56
CA PHE A 80 -8.90 9.94 6.08
C PHE A 80 -7.41 10.12 6.40
N LEU A 81 -6.71 10.76 5.47
CA LEU A 81 -5.30 11.13 5.56
C LEU A 81 -5.19 12.63 5.28
N LEU A 82 -4.57 13.39 6.18
CA LEU A 82 -4.17 14.77 5.94
C LEU A 82 -2.78 14.78 5.32
N ALA A 83 -2.68 15.36 4.13
CA ALA A 83 -1.42 15.61 3.45
C ALA A 83 -1.17 17.11 3.37
N ASN A 84 0.08 17.54 3.57
CA ASN A 84 0.47 18.95 3.41
C ASN A 84 1.60 19.14 2.41
N ALA A 85 1.73 20.37 1.94
CA ALA A 85 2.83 20.82 1.10
C ALA A 85 3.32 22.20 1.57
N PHE A 86 4.59 22.51 1.27
CA PHE A 86 5.11 23.88 1.33
C PHE A 86 4.95 24.59 -0.02
N GLU A 87 5.00 25.92 -0.02
CA GLU A 87 5.20 26.73 -1.23
C GLU A 87 6.67 26.73 -1.67
#